data_AF-A0A932XZZ9-F1
#
_entry.id   AF-A0A932XZZ9-F1
#
_cell.length_a   1.000
_cell.length_b   1.000
_cell.length_c   1.000
_cell.angle_alpha   90.00
_cell.angle_beta   90.00
_cell.angle_gamma   90.00
#
_symmetry.space_group_name_H-M   'P 1'
#
loop_
_entity.id
_entity.type
_entity.pdbx_description
1 polymer ?
#
loop_
_entity_poly.entity_id
_entity_poly.type
_entity_poly.pdbx_seq_one_letter_code
_entity_poly.pdbx_strand_id
1 'polypeptide(L)' 'MNTAAKGRAFEHEIRDMFEREGYSVIRGAGSKGLFDSPSGVVKPDLVASKTDRQKRVVKIILALCKISK' A
#
# COMPACT_ATOMS: atom_id res chain seq x y z
N MET A 1 -19.28 14.47 -1.67
CA MET A 1 -17.81 14.33 -1.84
C MET A 1 -17.46 12.84 -1.79
N ASN A 2 -16.87 12.25 -2.84
CA ASN A 2 -16.68 10.79 -2.94
C ASN A 2 -15.40 10.35 -2.20
N THR A 3 -15.54 9.69 -1.05
CA THR A 3 -14.43 9.29 -0.17
C THR A 3 -13.52 8.22 -0.79
N ALA A 4 -14.06 7.33 -1.63
CA ALA A 4 -13.28 6.34 -2.35
C ALA A 4 -12.28 6.96 -3.33
N ALA A 5 -12.62 8.13 -3.89
CA ALA A 5 -11.72 8.88 -4.77
C ALA A 5 -10.52 9.47 -3.99
N LYS A 6 -10.71 9.89 -2.74
CA LYS A 6 -9.64 10.41 -1.88
C LYS A 6 -8.63 9.33 -1.47
N GLY A 7 -9.13 8.14 -1.10
CA GLY A 7 -8.25 7.01 -0.77
C GLY A 7 -7.39 6.59 -1.96
N ARG A 8 -7.99 6.53 -3.16
CA ARG A 8 -7.24 6.25 -4.39
C ARG A 8 -6.19 7.32 -4.68
N ALA A 9 -6.54 8.61 -4.57
CA ALA A 9 -5.58 9.69 -4.81
C ALA A 9 -4.36 9.62 -3.87
N PHE A 10 -4.59 9.34 -2.58
CA PHE A 10 -3.53 9.15 -1.61
C PHE A 10 -2.65 7.93 -1.92
N GLU A 11 -3.25 6.79 -2.33
CA GLU A 11 -2.50 5.60 -2.75
C GLU A 11 -1.56 5.89 -3.94
N HIS A 12 -2.03 6.69 -4.91
CA HIS A 12 -1.20 7.14 -6.03
C HIS A 12 -0.04 8.03 -5.58
N GLU A 13 -0.28 8.99 -4.68
CA GLU A 13 0.78 9.88 -4.18
C GLU A 13 1.89 9.11 -3.47
N ILE A 14 1.51 8.13 -2.62
CA ILE A 14 2.47 7.25 -1.94
C ILE A 14 3.25 6.42 -2.96
N ARG A 15 2.58 5.82 -3.94
CA ARG A 15 3.25 5.09 -5.02
C ARG A 15 4.30 5.95 -5.73
N ASP A 16 3.93 7.17 -6.13
CA ASP A 16 4.83 8.08 -6.85
C ASP A 16 6.04 8.50 -6.01
N MET A 17 5.89 8.61 -4.68
CA MET A 17 7.01 8.86 -3.77
C MET A 17 8.01 7.70 -3.76
N PHE A 18 7.52 6.46 -3.66
CA PHE A 18 8.39 5.28 -3.64
C PHE A 18 9.05 5.02 -5.00
N GLU A 19 8.31 5.20 -6.10
CA GLU A 19 8.87 5.04 -7.45
C GLU A 19 9.96 6.09 -7.75
N ARG A 20 9.79 7.35 -7.31
CA ARG A 20 10.84 8.38 -7.39
C ARG A 20 12.11 8.03 -6.62
N GLU A 21 11.96 7.34 -5.50
CA GLU A 21 13.07 6.80 -4.70
C GLU A 21 13.68 5.51 -5.30
N GLY A 22 13.22 5.07 -6.48
CA GLY A 22 13.72 3.91 -7.20
C GLY A 22 13.21 2.56 -6.68
N TYR A 23 12.06 2.54 -6.01
CA TYR A 23 11.37 1.29 -5.65
C TYR A 23 10.46 0.84 -6.78
N SER A 24 10.35 -0.48 -6.96
CA SER A 24 9.29 -1.12 -7.73
C SER A 24 8.09 -1.34 -6.82
N VAL A 25 6.93 -0.80 -7.19
CA VAL A 25 5.71 -0.84 -6.37
C VAL A 25 4.62 -1.66 -7.07
N ILE A 26 4.02 -2.60 -6.35
CA ILE A 26 2.85 -3.38 -6.81
C ILE A 26 1.64 -3.08 -5.94
N ARG A 27 0.44 -3.10 -6.55
CA ARG A 27 -0.84 -2.97 -5.84
C ARG A 27 -1.40 -4.33 -5.46
N GLY A 28 -1.90 -4.45 -4.24
CA GLY A 28 -2.73 -5.58 -3.83
C GLY A 28 -4.14 -5.45 -4.39
N ALA A 29 -4.50 -6.27 -5.38
CA ALA A 29 -5.87 -6.29 -5.89
C ALA A 29 -6.84 -6.77 -4.80
N GLY A 30 -7.88 -5.97 -4.54
CA GLY A 30 -8.87 -6.28 -3.51
C GLY A 30 -8.32 -6.24 -2.09
N SER A 31 -7.36 -5.34 -1.81
CA SER A 31 -6.91 -5.05 -0.44
C SER A 31 -8.10 -4.70 0.44
N LYS A 32 -8.50 -5.66 1.27
CA LYS A 32 -9.48 -5.53 2.33
C LYS A 32 -8.98 -6.42 3.45
N GLY A 33 -8.51 -5.83 4.53
CA GLY A 33 -7.95 -6.57 5.65
C GLY A 33 -8.29 -5.87 6.94
N LEU A 34 -9.17 -6.48 7.73
CA LEU A 34 -9.21 -6.24 9.17
C LEU A 34 -8.08 -7.09 9.76
N PHE A 35 -7.11 -6.44 10.41
CA PHE A 35 -5.98 -7.13 11.07
C PHE A 35 -6.44 -8.20 12.07
N ASP A 36 -7.64 -8.02 12.62
CA ASP A 36 -8.18 -8.84 13.70
C ASP A 36 -9.31 -9.79 13.26
N SER A 37 -9.58 -9.95 11.96
CA SER A 37 -10.63 -10.88 11.53
C SER A 37 -10.09 -12.29 11.26
N PRO A 38 -10.82 -13.35 11.62
CA PRO A 38 -10.45 -14.74 11.31
C PRO A 38 -10.52 -15.09 9.81
N SER A 39 -10.84 -14.13 8.93
CA SER A 39 -11.13 -14.37 7.51
C SER A 39 -9.92 -14.39 6.56
N GLY A 40 -8.69 -14.34 7.09
CA GLY A 40 -7.48 -14.69 6.34
C GLY A 40 -6.42 -13.59 6.22
N VAL A 41 -5.43 -13.86 5.35
CA VAL A 41 -4.20 -13.08 5.18
C VAL A 41 -4.50 -11.62 4.82
N VAL A 42 -4.01 -10.68 5.62
CA VAL A 42 -4.07 -9.24 5.33
C VAL A 42 -3.38 -8.97 4.00
N LYS A 43 -4.15 -8.49 3.02
CA LYS A 43 -3.63 -8.04 1.73
C LYS A 43 -3.28 -6.55 1.83
N PRO A 44 -2.00 -6.17 1.73
CA PRO A 44 -1.60 -4.76 1.76
C PRO A 44 -2.07 -4.03 0.51
N ASP A 45 -2.29 -2.72 0.62
CA ASP A 45 -2.65 -1.87 -0.52
C ASP A 45 -1.49 -1.75 -1.50
N LEU A 46 -0.27 -1.54 -0.98
CA LEU A 46 0.96 -1.41 -1.77
C LEU A 46 2.09 -2.25 -1.17
N VAL A 47 2.86 -2.88 -2.03
CA VAL A 47 4.14 -3.50 -1.68
C VAL A 47 5.23 -2.84 -2.52
N ALA A 48 6.20 -2.22 -1.86
CA ALA A 48 7.34 -1.59 -2.51
C ALA A 48 8.60 -2.43 -2.28
N SER A 49 9.38 -2.65 -3.33
CA SER A 49 10.64 -3.38 -3.22
C SER A 49 11.75 -2.67 -4.00
N LYS A 50 12.95 -2.63 -3.42
CA LYS A 50 14.15 -2.09 -4.06
C LYS A 50 15.29 -3.05 -3.80
N THR A 51 16.00 -3.43 -4.85
CA THR A 51 17.22 -4.23 -4.73
C THR A 51 18.39 -3.27 -4.66
N ASP A 52 19.11 -3.29 -3.55
CA ASP A 52 20.43 -2.69 -3.46
C ASP A 52 21.48 -3.80 -3.67
N ARG A 53 22.70 -3.43 -4.09
CA ARG A 53 23.76 -4.30 -4.64
C ARG A 53 24.06 -5.60 -3.85
N GLN A 54 23.65 -5.70 -2.59
CA GLN A 54 23.79 -6.91 -1.76
C GLN A 54 22.53 -7.29 -0.94
N LYS A 55 21.43 -6.51 -0.99
CA LYS A 55 20.25 -6.71 -0.13
C LYS A 55 18.96 -6.33 -0.86
N ARG A 56 17.94 -7.20 -0.76
CA ARG A 56 16.58 -6.87 -1.19
C ARG A 56 15.85 -6.19 -0.03
N VAL A 57 15.51 -4.91 -0.19
CA VAL A 57 14.69 -4.17 0.77
C VAL A 57 13.23 -4.29 0.33
N VAL A 58 12.40 -4.91 1.15
CA VAL A 58 10.95 -4.98 0.96
C VAL A 58 10.29 -4.10 2.02
N LYS A 59 9.51 -3.12 1.56
CA LYS A 59 8.70 -2.25 2.41
C LYS A 59 7.23 -2.57 2.15
N ILE A 60 6.55 -2.99 3.21
CA ILE A 60 5.10 -3.22 3.21
C ILE A 60 4.45 -1.90 3.59
N ILE A 61 3.57 -1.39 2.73
CA ILE A 61 2.89 -0.11 2.95
C ILE A 61 1.41 -0.41 3.15
N LEU A 62 0.92 -0.01 4.32
CA LEU A 62 -0.48 -0.16 4.71
C LEU A 62 -1.09 1.22 4.79
N ALA A 63 -1.91 1.58 3.80
CA ALA A 63 -2.56 2.88 3.74
C ALA A 63 -3.97 2.77 4.34
N LEU A 64 -4.03 2.66 5.67
CA LEU A 64 -5.30 2.58 6.39
C LEU A 64 -5.95 3.97 6.52
N CYS A 65 -6.66 4.41 5.48
CA CYS A 65 -7.57 5.54 5.61
C CYS A 65 -8.86 5.09 6.33
N LYS A 66 -8.81 4.95 7.66
CA LYS A 66 -10.03 4.85 8.46
C LYS A 66 -10.63 6.26 8.57
N ILE A 67 -11.67 6.53 7.78
CA ILE A 67 -12.46 7.75 7.95
C ILE A 67 -13.43 7.49 9.11
N SER A 68 -13.18 8.08 10.29
CA SER A 68 -14.20 8.12 11.33
C SER A 68 -15.33 9.04 10.87
N LYS A 69 -16.58 8.67 11.19
CA LYS A 69 -17.72 9.58 11.09
C LYS A 69 -17.57 10.72 12.08
#